data_AF-A0A523PU74-F1
#
_entry.id   AF-A0A523PU74-F1
#
_cell.length_a   1.000
_cell.length_b   1.000
_cell.length_c   1.000
_cell.angle_alpha   90.00
_cell.angle_beta   90.00
_cell.angle_gamma   90.00
#
_symmetry.space_group_name_H-M   'P 1'
#
loop_
_entity.id
_entity.type
_entity.pdbx_description
1 polymer ?
#
loop_
_entity_poly.entity_id
_entity_poly.type
_entity_poly.pdbx_seq_one_letter_code
_entity_poly.pdbx_strand_id
1 'polypeptide(L)'
;MKRTRSLVYLAAAVLCSGSVFAQGANDCASAQPIVGFGTYAFDNTAANTDGPHDCNGNPVRRDVWFDFTAPLTDGYKVSLCGGTTLDTRLAVYDGLDCVNFPLIECNVNACVSSQSQLSFLGLAGQHYLIRVGSRQVGTSGSGTFDITQEPCLVAPDDGLEENDTCGTAVPMVDGSYPGLFVSKTDPDYYTVQIAEGATIQLDWFFVGASGDIDVFLWDACGGNLLGQSISPDSDEQIIYTNTGTCTIDAVIRTELWGGDTNTDCNTYMFVISGEGAGTPCAGGPGTNYCTSTVNSTGAASTISATGSASIAANDLVISADNLPQQPGIFIAGPSPAQIPFFNGFLCIDPNGLQRFLSVTSPSGGVVAEAVDLASAAAGGLNAMSGSSYFYQRWNRDPMGGGGNANFSDGLDVLYSP
;
A
#
# COMPACT_ATOMS: atom_id res chain seq x y z
N MET A 1 -49.76 -4.90 -82.84
CA MET A 1 -49.29 -6.30 -82.69
C MET A 1 -48.47 -6.38 -81.41
N LYS A 2 -48.92 -7.16 -80.43
CA LYS A 2 -48.41 -7.23 -79.05
C LYS A 2 -46.93 -7.64 -78.99
N ARG A 3 -46.11 -6.97 -78.16
CA ARG A 3 -44.84 -7.53 -77.65
C ARG A 3 -44.72 -7.25 -76.15
N THR A 4 -45.08 -8.26 -75.38
CA THR A 4 -44.87 -8.39 -73.93
C THR A 4 -43.36 -8.57 -73.68
N ARG A 5 -42.75 -7.76 -72.81
CA ARG A 5 -41.40 -7.98 -72.30
C ARG A 5 -41.50 -8.48 -70.86
N SER A 6 -41.09 -9.73 -70.63
CA SER A 6 -40.95 -10.34 -69.31
C SER A 6 -39.85 -9.63 -68.51
N LEU A 7 -40.18 -9.16 -67.30
CA LEU A 7 -39.19 -8.84 -66.28
C LEU A 7 -38.78 -10.13 -65.57
N VAL A 8 -37.51 -10.49 -65.67
CA VAL A 8 -36.87 -11.50 -64.82
C VAL A 8 -36.37 -10.77 -63.58
N TYR A 9 -36.97 -11.05 -62.42
CA TYR A 9 -36.45 -10.59 -61.13
C TYR A 9 -35.33 -11.53 -60.68
N LEU A 10 -34.09 -11.03 -60.69
CA LEU A 10 -32.95 -11.69 -60.07
C LEU A 10 -33.01 -11.38 -58.57
N ALA A 11 -33.50 -12.32 -57.75
CA ALA A 11 -33.44 -12.21 -56.30
C ALA A 11 -31.98 -12.42 -55.85
N ALA A 12 -31.29 -11.35 -55.47
CA ALA A 12 -30.01 -11.43 -54.79
C ALA A 12 -30.25 -11.86 -53.34
N ALA A 13 -29.90 -13.09 -53.00
CA ALA A 13 -29.87 -13.56 -51.62
C ALA A 13 -28.70 -12.86 -50.90
N VAL A 14 -29.02 -11.88 -50.05
CA VAL A 14 -28.08 -11.32 -49.09
C VAL A 14 -27.95 -12.34 -47.97
N LEU A 15 -26.88 -13.13 -47.99
CA LEU A 15 -26.43 -13.91 -46.84
C LEU A 15 -25.89 -12.92 -45.81
N CYS A 16 -26.71 -12.62 -44.80
CA CYS A 16 -26.26 -11.93 -43.60
C CYS A 16 -25.42 -12.93 -42.79
N SER A 17 -24.10 -12.95 -42.98
CA SER A 17 -23.17 -13.63 -42.09
C SER A 17 -23.14 -12.86 -40.77
N GLY A 18 -24.07 -13.21 -39.87
CA GLY A 18 -23.97 -12.79 -38.48
C GLY A 18 -22.65 -13.31 -37.92
N SER A 19 -21.87 -12.45 -37.27
CA SER A 19 -20.70 -12.85 -36.51
C SER A 19 -21.15 -13.87 -35.47
N VAL A 20 -20.86 -15.14 -35.70
CA VAL A 20 -21.02 -16.18 -34.68
C VAL A 20 -19.96 -15.86 -33.64
N PHE A 21 -20.36 -15.39 -32.46
CA PHE A 21 -19.47 -15.35 -31.31
C PHE A 21 -18.90 -16.75 -31.15
N ALA A 22 -17.58 -16.88 -31.20
CA ALA A 22 -16.91 -18.16 -31.29
C ALA A 22 -17.10 -18.94 -29.96
N GLN A 23 -17.51 -20.23 -30.03
CA GLN A 23 -18.06 -21.03 -28.92
C GLN A 23 -17.19 -22.26 -28.54
N GLY A 24 -15.91 -22.21 -28.84
CA GLY A 24 -14.93 -23.29 -28.68
C GLY A 24 -14.83 -24.19 -29.92
N ALA A 25 -13.65 -24.76 -30.14
CA ALA A 25 -13.42 -25.67 -31.27
C ALA A 25 -13.62 -27.12 -30.88
N ASN A 26 -14.16 -27.95 -31.78
CA ASN A 26 -14.33 -29.38 -31.53
C ASN A 26 -13.00 -30.11 -31.38
N ASP A 27 -12.04 -29.83 -32.27
CA ASP A 27 -10.76 -30.53 -32.29
C ASP A 27 -9.69 -29.70 -31.57
N CYS A 28 -8.90 -30.34 -30.71
CA CYS A 28 -7.82 -29.68 -29.97
C CYS A 28 -6.84 -28.92 -30.88
N ALA A 29 -6.49 -29.51 -32.02
CA ALA A 29 -5.56 -28.91 -32.99
C ALA A 29 -6.08 -27.60 -33.62
N SER A 30 -7.37 -27.31 -33.44
CA SER A 30 -8.04 -26.09 -33.91
C SER A 30 -8.56 -25.22 -32.77
N ALA A 31 -8.03 -25.41 -31.55
CA ALA A 31 -8.45 -24.69 -30.35
C ALA A 31 -8.67 -23.21 -30.62
N GLN A 32 -9.82 -22.70 -30.17
CA GLN A 32 -10.24 -21.35 -30.48
C GLN A 32 -9.38 -20.33 -29.73
N PRO A 33 -8.71 -19.38 -30.41
CA PRO A 33 -7.94 -18.34 -29.73
C PRO A 33 -8.84 -17.44 -28.89
N ILE A 34 -8.46 -17.25 -27.63
CA ILE A 34 -9.03 -16.29 -26.69
C ILE A 34 -7.88 -15.61 -25.94
N VAL A 35 -8.10 -14.35 -25.54
CA VAL A 35 -7.05 -13.54 -24.92
C VAL A 35 -7.64 -12.77 -23.75
N GLY A 36 -6.90 -12.73 -22.65
CA GLY A 36 -7.17 -11.82 -21.54
C GLY A 36 -8.24 -12.30 -20.55
N PHE A 37 -8.62 -11.41 -19.65
CA PHE A 37 -9.74 -11.63 -18.75
C PHE A 37 -11.06 -11.36 -19.44
N GLY A 38 -12.12 -12.06 -19.02
CA GLY A 38 -13.47 -11.81 -19.50
C GLY A 38 -14.37 -13.03 -19.52
N THR A 39 -15.58 -12.82 -20.02
CA THR A 39 -16.60 -13.86 -20.21
C THR A 39 -16.54 -14.41 -21.64
N TYR A 40 -16.42 -15.72 -21.77
CA TYR A 40 -16.35 -16.43 -23.04
C TYR A 40 -17.53 -17.39 -23.19
N ALA A 41 -18.12 -17.42 -24.39
CA ALA A 41 -19.19 -18.37 -24.71
C ALA A 41 -18.61 -19.74 -25.07
N PHE A 42 -19.33 -20.81 -24.74
CA PHE A 42 -19.06 -22.15 -25.23
C PHE A 42 -20.35 -22.87 -25.67
N ASP A 43 -20.23 -23.80 -26.62
CA ASP A 43 -21.29 -24.71 -27.04
C ASP A 43 -20.70 -26.05 -27.46
N ASN A 44 -21.00 -27.11 -26.69
CA ASN A 44 -20.51 -28.45 -26.97
C ASN A 44 -21.57 -29.41 -27.54
N THR A 45 -22.69 -28.88 -28.04
CA THR A 45 -23.81 -29.69 -28.55
C THR A 45 -23.42 -30.57 -29.74
N ALA A 46 -22.57 -30.06 -30.62
CA ALA A 46 -22.04 -30.79 -31.78
C ALA A 46 -20.70 -31.50 -31.50
N ALA A 47 -20.14 -31.34 -30.29
CA ALA A 47 -18.79 -31.77 -30.00
C ALA A 47 -18.67 -33.29 -29.81
N ASN A 48 -17.51 -33.86 -30.20
CA ASN A 48 -17.11 -35.24 -29.94
C ASN A 48 -16.26 -35.33 -28.65
N THR A 49 -15.42 -36.35 -28.49
CA THR A 49 -14.53 -36.44 -27.31
C THR A 49 -13.16 -36.89 -27.78
N ASP A 50 -12.26 -35.93 -27.97
CA ASP A 50 -10.97 -36.15 -28.62
C ASP A 50 -9.76 -35.99 -27.67
N GLY A 51 -9.92 -35.32 -26.52
CA GLY A 51 -8.86 -35.22 -25.52
C GLY A 51 -8.75 -36.37 -24.51
N PRO A 52 -7.71 -36.33 -23.65
CA PRO A 52 -7.41 -37.39 -22.69
C PRO A 52 -8.45 -37.50 -21.57
N HIS A 53 -8.26 -38.45 -20.66
CA HIS A 53 -8.96 -38.40 -19.38
C HIS A 53 -8.43 -37.23 -18.54
N ASP A 54 -9.28 -36.62 -17.72
CA ASP A 54 -8.88 -35.56 -16.80
C ASP A 54 -8.09 -36.10 -15.59
N CYS A 55 -7.69 -35.21 -14.68
CA CYS A 55 -6.96 -35.55 -13.44
C CYS A 55 -7.73 -36.53 -12.51
N ASN A 56 -9.03 -36.73 -12.74
CA ASN A 56 -9.86 -37.71 -12.04
C ASN A 56 -9.99 -39.03 -12.80
N GLY A 57 -9.20 -39.25 -13.85
CA GLY A 57 -9.17 -40.48 -14.65
C GLY A 57 -10.42 -40.71 -15.50
N ASN A 58 -11.21 -39.67 -15.78
CA ASN A 58 -12.49 -39.79 -16.49
C ASN A 58 -12.54 -38.89 -17.75
N PRO A 59 -13.35 -39.25 -18.76
CA PRO A 59 -13.43 -38.46 -19.99
C PRO A 59 -14.14 -37.12 -19.75
N VAL A 60 -13.60 -36.05 -20.31
CA VAL A 60 -14.28 -34.76 -20.50
C VAL A 60 -15.11 -34.88 -21.78
N ARG A 61 -16.39 -35.26 -21.62
CA ARG A 61 -17.23 -35.67 -22.75
C ARG A 61 -17.71 -34.45 -23.51
N ARG A 62 -17.86 -34.54 -24.83
CA ARG A 62 -18.30 -33.40 -25.66
C ARG A 62 -17.45 -32.18 -25.33
N ASP A 63 -16.17 -32.28 -25.62
CA ASP A 63 -15.20 -31.24 -25.30
C ASP A 63 -15.11 -30.19 -26.38
N VAL A 64 -14.93 -28.96 -25.94
CA VAL A 64 -14.51 -27.86 -26.80
C VAL A 64 -13.24 -27.24 -26.25
N TRP A 65 -12.41 -26.75 -27.16
CA TRP A 65 -11.05 -26.31 -26.89
C TRP A 65 -10.87 -24.84 -27.18
N PHE A 66 -10.13 -24.19 -26.28
CA PHE A 66 -9.71 -22.81 -26.38
C PHE A 66 -8.20 -22.71 -26.22
N ASP A 67 -7.56 -21.92 -27.08
CA ASP A 67 -6.17 -21.48 -26.96
C ASP A 67 -6.18 -20.15 -26.21
N PHE A 68 -5.88 -20.18 -24.92
CA PHE A 68 -5.83 -19.01 -24.08
C PHE A 68 -4.42 -18.41 -24.06
N THR A 69 -4.30 -17.15 -24.49
CA THR A 69 -3.08 -16.36 -24.30
C THR A 69 -3.16 -15.55 -23.02
N ALA A 70 -2.29 -15.87 -22.04
CA ALA A 70 -2.22 -15.17 -20.76
C ALA A 70 -1.71 -13.73 -20.95
N PRO A 71 -2.47 -12.69 -20.54
CA PRO A 71 -2.05 -11.30 -20.71
C PRO A 71 -0.91 -10.89 -19.77
N LEU A 72 -0.79 -11.52 -18.60
CA LEU A 72 0.11 -11.17 -17.51
C LEU A 72 0.72 -12.43 -16.87
N THR A 73 1.81 -12.27 -16.12
CA THR A 73 2.29 -13.32 -15.23
C THR A 73 1.53 -13.20 -13.92
N ASP A 74 0.57 -14.09 -13.70
CA ASP A 74 -0.43 -13.97 -12.64
C ASP A 74 -1.13 -15.31 -12.37
N GLY A 75 -1.98 -15.34 -11.36
CA GLY A 75 -2.95 -16.39 -11.08
C GLY A 75 -4.21 -16.12 -11.89
N TYR A 76 -4.79 -17.18 -12.43
CA TYR A 76 -5.99 -17.15 -13.23
C TYR A 76 -7.01 -18.09 -12.62
N LYS A 77 -8.26 -17.64 -12.53
CA LYS A 77 -9.42 -18.47 -12.19
C LYS A 77 -10.28 -18.64 -13.43
N VAL A 78 -10.58 -19.89 -13.77
CA VAL A 78 -11.49 -20.25 -14.86
C VAL A 78 -12.74 -20.84 -14.22
N SER A 79 -13.88 -20.17 -14.37
CA SER A 79 -15.14 -20.56 -13.71
C SER A 79 -16.29 -20.73 -14.69
N LEU A 80 -16.97 -21.88 -14.63
CA LEU A 80 -18.24 -22.11 -15.33
C LEU A 80 -19.46 -21.84 -14.43
N CYS A 81 -19.22 -21.40 -13.19
CA CYS A 81 -20.26 -21.29 -12.18
C CYS A 81 -21.25 -20.17 -12.51
N GLY A 82 -22.54 -20.49 -12.50
CA GLY A 82 -23.60 -19.57 -12.92
C GLY A 82 -23.68 -19.32 -14.44
N GLY A 83 -22.65 -19.68 -15.22
CA GLY A 83 -22.60 -19.50 -16.67
C GLY A 83 -23.30 -20.59 -17.49
N THR A 84 -23.64 -21.74 -16.88
CA THR A 84 -24.37 -22.83 -17.55
C THR A 84 -25.15 -23.69 -16.56
N THR A 85 -26.11 -24.47 -17.04
CA THR A 85 -26.79 -25.53 -16.29
C THR A 85 -26.20 -26.92 -16.54
N LEU A 86 -25.20 -27.02 -17.43
CA LEU A 86 -24.50 -28.26 -17.71
C LEU A 86 -23.67 -28.72 -16.48
N ASP A 87 -23.71 -30.01 -16.18
CA ASP A 87 -22.77 -30.67 -15.25
C ASP A 87 -21.44 -30.82 -15.99
N THR A 88 -20.46 -30.01 -15.63
CA THR A 88 -19.26 -29.77 -16.44
C THR A 88 -18.03 -30.50 -15.91
N ARG A 89 -17.05 -30.69 -16.80
CA ARG A 89 -15.65 -30.94 -16.46
C ARG A 89 -14.81 -29.88 -17.15
N LEU A 90 -13.82 -29.38 -16.43
CA LEU A 90 -12.88 -28.34 -16.88
C LEU A 90 -11.46 -28.84 -16.69
N ALA A 91 -10.59 -28.59 -17.66
CA ALA A 91 -9.17 -28.89 -17.56
C ALA A 91 -8.34 -27.80 -18.26
N VAL A 92 -7.16 -27.52 -17.72
CA VAL A 92 -6.17 -26.60 -18.31
C VAL A 92 -4.85 -27.32 -18.51
N TYR A 93 -4.22 -27.11 -19.66
CA TYR A 93 -2.94 -27.70 -20.04
C TYR A 93 -1.92 -26.62 -20.41
N ASP A 94 -0.64 -26.90 -20.19
CA ASP A 94 0.47 -26.03 -20.57
C ASP A 94 0.72 -26.08 -22.09
N GLY A 95 0.80 -24.92 -22.75
CA GLY A 95 1.00 -24.85 -24.19
C GLY A 95 -0.16 -25.42 -25.01
N LEU A 96 0.15 -25.79 -26.25
CA LEU A 96 -0.80 -26.26 -27.28
C LEU A 96 -0.56 -27.72 -27.70
N ASP A 97 0.06 -28.53 -26.84
CA ASP A 97 0.43 -29.91 -27.16
C ASP A 97 -0.78 -30.86 -27.07
N CYS A 98 -1.46 -31.04 -28.20
CA CYS A 98 -2.57 -31.98 -28.38
C CYS A 98 -2.15 -33.46 -28.50
N VAL A 99 -0.89 -33.80 -28.19
CA VAL A 99 -0.39 -35.19 -28.17
C VAL A 99 -0.10 -35.62 -26.74
N ASN A 100 0.70 -34.84 -26.00
CA ASN A 100 1.14 -35.19 -24.66
C ASN A 100 0.25 -34.60 -23.56
N PHE A 101 -0.51 -33.54 -23.86
CA PHE A 101 -1.44 -32.90 -22.93
C PHE A 101 -0.85 -32.67 -21.53
N PRO A 102 0.16 -31.79 -21.37
CA PRO A 102 0.77 -31.48 -20.08
C PRO A 102 -0.26 -30.78 -19.17
N LEU A 103 -1.04 -31.59 -18.46
CA LEU A 103 -2.14 -31.13 -17.62
C LEU A 103 -1.61 -30.33 -16.43
N ILE A 104 -2.17 -29.14 -16.23
CA ILE A 104 -1.88 -28.28 -15.07
C ILE A 104 -2.88 -28.58 -13.96
N GLU A 105 -4.18 -28.44 -14.26
CA GLU A 105 -5.25 -28.62 -13.28
C GLU A 105 -6.54 -29.07 -13.94
N CYS A 106 -7.40 -29.77 -13.20
CA CYS A 106 -8.75 -30.09 -13.62
C CYS A 106 -9.78 -30.01 -12.48
N ASN A 107 -11.02 -29.71 -12.83
CA ASN A 107 -12.12 -29.72 -11.87
C ASN A 107 -13.41 -30.30 -12.50
N VAL A 108 -14.26 -30.87 -11.64
CA VAL A 108 -15.49 -31.57 -12.05
C VAL A 108 -16.71 -31.17 -11.21
N ASN A 109 -16.50 -30.36 -10.18
CA ASN A 109 -17.52 -29.90 -9.24
C ASN A 109 -16.86 -28.88 -8.27
N ALA A 110 -17.13 -27.60 -8.50
CA ALA A 110 -16.73 -26.51 -7.61
C ALA A 110 -17.95 -25.80 -7.02
N CYS A 111 -19.04 -25.70 -7.78
CA CYS A 111 -20.20 -24.90 -7.41
C CYS A 111 -21.42 -25.75 -7.04
N VAL A 112 -22.32 -25.17 -6.25
CA VAL A 112 -23.54 -25.85 -5.74
C VAL A 112 -24.40 -26.47 -6.84
N SER A 113 -24.28 -25.95 -8.07
CA SER A 113 -25.02 -26.36 -9.26
C SER A 113 -24.25 -27.33 -10.18
N SER A 114 -23.19 -27.99 -9.71
CA SER A 114 -22.35 -28.99 -10.43
C SER A 114 -21.44 -28.47 -11.55
N GLN A 115 -21.27 -27.15 -11.64
CA GLN A 115 -20.28 -26.57 -12.55
C GLN A 115 -18.87 -26.65 -11.96
N SER A 116 -17.90 -26.67 -12.87
CA SER A 116 -16.47 -26.73 -12.56
C SER A 116 -15.85 -25.34 -12.48
N GLN A 117 -14.83 -25.22 -11.63
CA GLN A 117 -13.95 -24.06 -11.54
C GLN A 117 -12.56 -24.55 -11.14
N LEU A 118 -11.52 -23.95 -11.69
CA LEU A 118 -10.15 -24.19 -11.26
C LEU A 118 -9.34 -22.90 -11.31
N SER A 119 -8.17 -22.92 -10.67
CA SER A 119 -7.22 -21.83 -10.76
C SER A 119 -5.82 -22.35 -11.11
N PHE A 120 -5.03 -21.55 -11.82
CA PHE A 120 -3.66 -21.90 -12.24
C PHE A 120 -2.77 -20.67 -12.37
N LEU A 121 -1.44 -20.86 -12.33
CA LEU A 121 -0.47 -19.81 -12.60
C LEU A 121 -0.17 -19.74 -14.11
N GLY A 122 -0.34 -18.55 -14.69
CA GLY A 122 -0.03 -18.25 -16.07
C GLY A 122 1.18 -17.31 -16.18
N LEU A 123 1.92 -17.41 -17.28
CA LEU A 123 3.02 -16.49 -17.61
C LEU A 123 2.62 -15.57 -18.77
N ALA A 124 3.00 -14.29 -18.71
CA ALA A 124 2.65 -13.32 -19.74
C ALA A 124 3.07 -13.79 -21.15
N GLY A 125 2.12 -13.80 -22.08
CA GLY A 125 2.30 -14.20 -23.47
C GLY A 125 2.37 -15.72 -23.72
N GLN A 126 2.33 -16.56 -22.67
CA GLN A 126 2.25 -18.01 -22.85
C GLN A 126 0.83 -18.45 -23.23
N HIS A 127 0.77 -19.53 -23.99
CA HIS A 127 -0.46 -20.17 -24.43
C HIS A 127 -0.83 -21.34 -23.51
N TYR A 128 -2.13 -21.51 -23.27
CA TYR A 128 -2.69 -22.60 -22.47
C TYR A 128 -3.92 -23.16 -23.16
N LEU A 129 -4.06 -24.49 -23.21
CA LEU A 129 -5.31 -25.11 -23.66
C LEU A 129 -6.32 -25.12 -22.52
N ILE A 130 -7.48 -24.51 -22.72
CA ILE A 130 -8.64 -24.65 -21.83
C ILE A 130 -9.64 -25.59 -22.49
N ARG A 131 -10.01 -26.65 -21.78
CA ARG A 131 -10.95 -27.68 -22.26
C ARG A 131 -12.20 -27.68 -21.40
N VAL A 132 -13.34 -27.43 -22.04
CA VAL A 132 -14.65 -27.43 -21.39
C VAL A 132 -15.46 -28.60 -21.95
N GLY A 133 -16.05 -29.41 -21.08
CA GLY A 133 -16.97 -30.46 -21.52
C GLY A 133 -17.97 -30.88 -20.45
N SER A 134 -18.72 -31.91 -20.77
CA SER A 134 -19.73 -32.54 -19.93
C SER A 134 -19.16 -33.65 -19.06
N ARG A 135 -19.65 -33.73 -17.82
CA ARG A 135 -19.40 -34.84 -16.91
C ARG A 135 -20.27 -36.06 -17.22
N GLN A 136 -21.49 -35.84 -17.72
CA GLN A 136 -22.52 -36.86 -17.87
C GLN A 136 -22.53 -37.45 -19.28
N VAL A 137 -22.88 -38.74 -19.38
CA VAL A 137 -22.96 -39.43 -20.68
C VAL A 137 -24.13 -38.89 -21.48
N GLY A 138 -23.88 -38.51 -22.74
CA GLY A 138 -24.92 -38.13 -23.68
C GLY A 138 -25.47 -36.71 -23.53
N THR A 139 -25.08 -35.97 -22.49
CA THR A 139 -25.50 -34.59 -22.26
C THR A 139 -24.53 -33.60 -22.90
N SER A 140 -25.09 -32.48 -23.34
CA SER A 140 -24.40 -31.32 -23.91
C SER A 140 -25.20 -30.06 -23.64
N GLY A 141 -24.59 -28.91 -23.85
CA GLY A 141 -25.26 -27.63 -23.83
C GLY A 141 -24.32 -26.51 -24.22
N SER A 142 -24.81 -25.30 -24.01
CA SER A 142 -24.06 -24.07 -24.17
C SER A 142 -24.13 -23.24 -22.91
N GLY A 143 -23.31 -22.20 -22.86
CA GLY A 143 -23.26 -21.26 -21.75
C GLY A 143 -22.04 -20.35 -21.87
N THR A 144 -21.61 -19.84 -20.72
CA THR A 144 -20.40 -19.04 -20.60
C THR A 144 -19.47 -19.60 -19.53
N PHE A 145 -18.21 -19.21 -19.60
CA PHE A 145 -17.25 -19.30 -18.52
C PHE A 145 -16.49 -17.98 -18.42
N ASP A 146 -16.03 -17.67 -17.21
CA ASP A 146 -15.25 -16.47 -16.94
C ASP A 146 -13.79 -16.85 -16.71
N ILE A 147 -12.88 -16.05 -17.25
CA ILE A 147 -11.47 -16.02 -16.85
C ILE A 147 -11.25 -14.72 -16.08
N THR A 148 -10.96 -14.83 -14.79
CA THR A 148 -10.64 -13.69 -13.92
C THR A 148 -9.23 -13.84 -13.36
N GLN A 149 -8.70 -12.76 -12.81
CA GLN A 149 -7.49 -12.84 -11.99
C GLN A 149 -7.76 -13.68 -10.73
N GLU A 150 -6.75 -14.38 -10.24
CA GLU A 150 -6.75 -15.14 -8.99
C GLU A 150 -5.53 -14.73 -8.16
N PRO A 151 -5.61 -13.61 -7.42
CA PRO A 151 -4.46 -13.07 -6.68
C PRO A 151 -3.95 -14.05 -5.61
N CYS A 152 -4.81 -14.94 -5.08
CA CYS A 152 -4.45 -15.82 -3.96
C CYS A 152 -3.46 -16.93 -4.34
N LEU A 153 -3.18 -17.11 -5.63
CA LEU A 153 -2.18 -18.06 -6.10
C LEU A 153 -0.77 -17.48 -6.22
N VAL A 154 -0.64 -16.16 -6.33
CA VAL A 154 0.63 -15.50 -6.70
C VAL A 154 1.31 -14.83 -5.51
N ALA A 155 0.51 -14.37 -4.55
CA ALA A 155 0.99 -13.69 -3.37
C ALA A 155 0.51 -14.46 -2.14
N PRO A 156 1.33 -15.38 -1.60
CA PRO A 156 1.13 -15.77 -0.21
C PRO A 156 1.50 -14.63 0.74
N ASP A 157 2.24 -13.61 0.26
CA ASP A 157 2.68 -12.41 0.99
C ASP A 157 3.33 -11.39 0.02
N ASP A 158 3.25 -10.08 0.28
CA ASP A 158 3.93 -9.05 -0.53
C ASP A 158 5.35 -8.68 -0.01
N GLY A 159 5.94 -7.60 -0.55
CA GLY A 159 7.32 -7.20 -0.25
C GLY A 159 7.49 -6.36 1.02
N LEU A 160 6.41 -5.95 1.67
CA LEU A 160 6.41 -5.11 2.87
C LEU A 160 6.20 -5.91 4.16
N GLU A 161 6.01 -7.21 4.02
CA GLU A 161 5.70 -8.11 5.12
C GLU A 161 6.91 -8.32 6.05
N GLU A 162 6.70 -8.53 7.35
CA GLU A 162 5.42 -8.92 7.99
C GLU A 162 4.77 -7.74 8.72
N ASN A 163 3.63 -7.26 8.21
CA ASN A 163 2.92 -6.07 8.64
C ASN A 163 1.48 -6.38 9.14
N ASP A 164 1.18 -7.63 9.46
CA ASP A 164 -0.15 -8.18 9.81
C ASP A 164 -0.72 -7.66 11.15
N THR A 165 0.06 -6.86 11.88
CA THR A 165 -0.35 -6.28 13.14
C THR A 165 0.03 -4.82 13.23
N CYS A 166 -0.75 -4.07 14.02
CA CYS A 166 -0.42 -2.68 14.29
C CYS A 166 0.99 -2.47 14.88
N GLY A 167 1.51 -3.46 15.64
CA GLY A 167 2.84 -3.39 16.22
C GLY A 167 3.98 -3.62 15.22
N THR A 168 3.67 -4.19 14.06
CA THR A 168 4.59 -4.45 12.95
C THR A 168 4.30 -3.57 11.73
N ALA A 169 3.45 -2.55 11.90
CA ALA A 169 3.04 -1.65 10.84
C ALA A 169 4.24 -1.00 10.14
N VAL A 170 4.18 -0.95 8.81
CA VAL A 170 5.28 -0.43 7.99
C VAL A 170 5.14 1.08 7.79
N PRO A 171 6.19 1.88 8.07
CA PRO A 171 6.18 3.30 7.76
C PRO A 171 6.13 3.56 6.26
N MET A 172 5.15 4.36 5.84
CA MET A 172 5.00 4.82 4.47
C MET A 172 5.07 6.35 4.42
N VAL A 173 5.34 6.85 3.21
CA VAL A 173 5.38 8.27 2.90
C VAL A 173 4.62 8.56 1.60
N ASP A 174 4.36 9.84 1.29
CA ASP A 174 3.84 10.29 -0.01
C ASP A 174 4.48 9.53 -1.19
N GLY A 175 3.65 8.84 -1.99
CA GLY A 175 4.14 7.90 -2.98
C GLY A 175 3.07 6.99 -3.58
N SER A 176 3.50 6.08 -4.45
CA SER A 176 2.67 5.04 -5.06
C SER A 176 3.34 3.68 -4.87
N TYR A 177 2.57 2.74 -4.32
CA TYR A 177 3.00 1.41 -3.90
C TYR A 177 2.14 0.37 -4.61
N PRO A 178 2.54 -0.08 -5.81
CA PRO A 178 1.79 -1.08 -6.58
C PRO A 178 2.14 -2.50 -6.14
N GLY A 179 1.20 -3.43 -6.34
CA GLY A 179 1.45 -4.87 -6.16
C GLY A 179 1.49 -5.30 -4.70
N LEU A 180 0.75 -4.57 -3.84
CA LEU A 180 0.51 -4.97 -2.47
C LEU A 180 -0.58 -6.04 -2.42
N PHE A 181 -0.63 -6.82 -1.35
CA PHE A 181 -1.51 -7.98 -1.21
C PHE A 181 -2.17 -7.98 0.16
N VAL A 182 -3.46 -8.30 0.21
CA VAL A 182 -4.22 -8.45 1.47
C VAL A 182 -5.08 -9.71 1.42
N SER A 183 -5.27 -10.38 2.56
CA SER A 183 -6.20 -11.51 2.68
C SER A 183 -7.13 -11.40 3.89
N LYS A 184 -8.19 -12.23 3.92
CA LYS A 184 -9.09 -12.29 5.09
C LYS A 184 -8.39 -12.71 6.37
N THR A 185 -7.28 -13.44 6.25
CA THR A 185 -6.49 -13.93 7.38
C THR A 185 -5.25 -13.11 7.63
N ASP A 186 -4.99 -12.11 6.79
CA ASP A 186 -3.74 -11.37 6.72
C ASP A 186 -4.03 -9.90 6.37
N PRO A 187 -4.36 -9.08 7.38
CA PRO A 187 -4.67 -7.67 7.19
C PRO A 187 -3.41 -6.80 7.34
N ASP A 188 -3.18 -5.92 6.38
CA ASP A 188 -1.94 -5.14 6.34
C ASP A 188 -2.05 -3.88 7.21
N TYR A 189 -0.98 -3.59 7.94
CA TYR A 189 -0.86 -2.36 8.73
C TYR A 189 0.27 -1.45 8.24
N TYR A 190 -0.04 -0.16 8.14
CA TYR A 190 0.92 0.88 7.76
C TYR A 190 0.89 2.04 8.77
N THR A 191 1.96 2.81 8.83
CA THR A 191 1.97 4.10 9.53
C THR A 191 2.29 5.24 8.59
N VAL A 192 1.58 6.35 8.72
CA VAL A 192 1.80 7.59 7.96
C VAL A 192 1.85 8.78 8.92
N GLN A 193 2.65 9.79 8.58
CA GLN A 193 2.74 11.01 9.37
C GLN A 193 1.83 12.08 8.77
N ILE A 194 0.87 12.58 9.54
CA ILE A 194 -0.07 13.61 9.09
C ILE A 194 0.24 14.90 9.83
N ALA A 195 0.94 15.82 9.18
CA ALA A 195 1.34 17.10 9.76
C ALA A 195 0.14 17.94 10.23
N GLU A 196 0.34 18.78 11.24
CA GLU A 196 -0.70 19.73 11.67
C GLU A 196 -1.16 20.64 10.53
N GLY A 197 -2.47 20.76 10.34
CA GLY A 197 -3.07 21.53 9.25
C GLY A 197 -2.96 20.86 7.87
N ALA A 198 -2.27 19.73 7.73
CA ALA A 198 -2.20 19.00 6.47
C ALA A 198 -3.49 18.24 6.20
N THR A 199 -3.77 18.06 4.91
CA THR A 199 -4.84 17.19 4.43
C THR A 199 -4.19 16.06 3.66
N ILE A 200 -4.22 14.87 4.24
CA ILE A 200 -3.75 13.65 3.59
C ILE A 200 -4.90 13.06 2.76
N GLN A 201 -4.55 12.54 1.59
CA GLN A 201 -5.40 11.74 0.74
C GLN A 201 -4.72 10.39 0.53
N LEU A 202 -5.49 9.34 0.83
CA LEU A 202 -5.11 7.95 0.78
C LEU A 202 -6.06 7.24 -0.19
N ASP A 203 -5.52 6.65 -1.26
CA ASP A 203 -6.30 6.00 -2.31
C ASP A 203 -5.83 4.55 -2.52
N TRP A 204 -6.77 3.60 -2.51
CA TRP A 204 -6.53 2.19 -2.79
C TRP A 204 -7.23 1.78 -4.07
N PHE A 205 -6.46 1.36 -5.06
CA PHE A 205 -6.98 0.88 -6.34
C PHE A 205 -6.85 -0.63 -6.43
N PHE A 206 -7.95 -1.32 -6.70
CA PHE A 206 -7.99 -2.78 -6.80
C PHE A 206 -9.09 -3.20 -7.78
N VAL A 207 -9.34 -4.50 -7.90
CA VAL A 207 -10.43 -5.03 -8.71
C VAL A 207 -11.48 -5.59 -7.76
N GLY A 208 -12.66 -4.97 -7.66
CA GLY A 208 -13.72 -5.41 -6.74
C GLY A 208 -14.26 -6.81 -7.05
N ALA A 209 -14.10 -7.30 -8.30
CA ALA A 209 -14.42 -8.68 -8.65
C ALA A 209 -13.45 -9.71 -8.01
N SER A 210 -12.26 -9.26 -7.60
CA SER A 210 -11.24 -10.06 -6.92
C SER A 210 -11.36 -9.98 -5.40
N GLY A 211 -12.32 -9.21 -4.86
CA GLY A 211 -12.56 -9.06 -3.42
C GLY A 211 -12.76 -7.61 -3.03
N ASP A 212 -13.53 -7.38 -1.97
CA ASP A 212 -13.86 -6.05 -1.45
C ASP A 212 -12.85 -5.65 -0.37
N ILE A 213 -12.12 -4.56 -0.57
CA ILE A 213 -11.10 -4.07 0.37
C ILE A 213 -11.74 -2.99 1.24
N ASP A 214 -11.60 -3.12 2.55
CA ASP A 214 -12.01 -2.12 3.54
C ASP A 214 -10.76 -1.47 4.16
N VAL A 215 -10.81 -0.16 4.38
CA VAL A 215 -9.66 0.60 4.90
C VAL A 215 -10.04 1.50 6.06
N PHE A 216 -9.14 1.58 7.04
CA PHE A 216 -9.35 2.31 8.29
C PHE A 216 -8.10 3.10 8.66
N LEU A 217 -8.29 4.36 9.04
CA LEU A 217 -7.26 5.26 9.54
C LEU A 217 -7.50 5.55 11.03
N TRP A 218 -6.51 5.33 11.86
CA TRP A 218 -6.55 5.49 13.32
C TRP A 218 -5.49 6.49 13.78
N ASP A 219 -5.73 7.19 14.89
CA ASP A 219 -4.78 8.15 15.45
C ASP A 219 -3.56 7.50 16.12
N ALA A 220 -3.65 6.20 16.43
CA ALA A 220 -2.61 5.33 16.95
C ALA A 220 -3.10 3.87 16.97
N CYS A 221 -2.21 2.93 17.30
CA CYS A 221 -2.60 1.53 17.55
C CYS A 221 -3.64 1.40 18.66
N GLY A 222 -4.83 0.88 18.31
CA GLY A 222 -5.95 0.77 19.26
C GLY A 222 -6.51 2.13 19.71
N GLY A 223 -6.20 3.18 18.96
CA GLY A 223 -6.64 4.55 19.20
C GLY A 223 -8.04 4.83 18.66
N ASN A 224 -8.32 6.10 18.36
CA ASN A 224 -9.58 6.54 17.80
C ASN A 224 -9.55 6.50 16.27
N LEU A 225 -10.68 6.13 15.66
CA LEU A 225 -10.85 6.15 14.22
C LEU A 225 -10.88 7.61 13.71
N LEU A 226 -9.99 7.92 12.78
CA LEU A 226 -9.91 9.20 12.08
C LEU A 226 -10.71 9.22 10.78
N GLY A 227 -10.72 8.10 10.06
CA GLY A 227 -11.42 7.94 8.80
C GLY A 227 -11.51 6.47 8.40
N GLN A 228 -12.42 6.16 7.49
CA GLN A 228 -12.56 4.82 6.91
C GLN A 228 -13.22 4.92 5.55
N SER A 229 -12.97 3.93 4.69
CA SER A 229 -13.77 3.65 3.50
C SER A 229 -14.12 2.17 3.52
N ILE A 230 -15.41 1.89 3.33
CA ILE A 230 -15.99 0.54 3.36
C ILE A 230 -16.96 0.34 2.19
N SER A 231 -16.62 0.97 1.06
CA SER A 231 -17.43 0.94 -0.15
C SER A 231 -17.19 -0.36 -0.90
N PRO A 232 -18.22 -0.98 -1.46
CA PRO A 232 -18.06 -2.18 -2.30
C PRO A 232 -17.53 -1.87 -3.71
N ASP A 233 -16.98 -0.67 -3.91
CA ASP A 233 -16.49 -0.22 -5.21
C ASP A 233 -15.07 -0.78 -5.44
N SER A 234 -14.31 -0.24 -6.39
CA SER A 234 -12.94 -0.73 -6.69
C SER A 234 -11.88 0.33 -6.40
N ASP A 235 -12.25 1.30 -5.55
CA ASP A 235 -11.50 2.49 -5.21
C ASP A 235 -11.92 2.94 -3.81
N GLU A 236 -11.13 2.61 -2.78
CA GLU A 236 -11.32 3.19 -1.45
C GLU A 236 -10.53 4.47 -1.33
N GLN A 237 -11.16 5.47 -0.73
CA GLN A 237 -10.52 6.75 -0.49
C GLN A 237 -10.77 7.25 0.93
N ILE A 238 -9.70 7.66 1.60
CA ILE A 238 -9.74 8.42 2.85
C ILE A 238 -9.10 9.78 2.61
N ILE A 239 -9.88 10.85 2.82
CA ILE A 239 -9.38 12.22 2.90
C ILE A 239 -9.52 12.68 4.33
N TYR A 240 -8.39 13.02 4.97
CA TYR A 240 -8.37 13.45 6.36
C TYR A 240 -7.55 14.73 6.54
N THR A 241 -8.11 15.72 7.23
CA THR A 241 -7.39 16.93 7.62
C THR A 241 -7.04 16.88 9.10
N ASN A 242 -5.75 16.92 9.42
CA ASN A 242 -5.30 17.05 10.80
C ASN A 242 -5.57 18.48 11.30
N THR A 243 -6.65 18.65 12.06
CA THR A 243 -7.01 19.93 12.69
C THR A 243 -6.39 20.14 14.07
N GLY A 244 -5.53 19.21 14.49
CA GLY A 244 -4.77 19.30 15.73
C GLY A 244 -3.65 20.34 15.64
N THR A 245 -2.83 20.38 16.69
CA THR A 245 -1.71 21.33 16.82
C THR A 245 -0.35 20.66 16.65
N CYS A 246 -0.32 19.39 16.25
CA CYS A 246 0.88 18.59 16.05
C CYS A 246 0.59 17.44 15.09
N THR A 247 1.65 16.81 14.59
CA THR A 247 1.66 15.68 13.67
C THR A 247 1.12 14.42 14.32
N ILE A 248 0.20 13.77 13.64
CA ILE A 248 -0.35 12.48 14.03
C ILE A 248 0.48 11.39 13.35
N ASP A 249 1.03 10.46 14.13
CA ASP A 249 1.57 9.20 13.61
C ASP A 249 0.39 8.22 13.45
N ALA A 250 -0.33 8.36 12.34
CA ALA A 250 -1.55 7.63 12.11
C ALA A 250 -1.26 6.20 11.68
N VAL A 251 -2.14 5.28 12.06
CA VAL A 251 -2.09 3.87 11.66
C VAL A 251 -3.18 3.62 10.65
N ILE A 252 -2.80 2.95 9.58
CA ILE A 252 -3.70 2.44 8.56
C ILE A 252 -3.86 0.94 8.78
N ARG A 253 -5.08 0.44 8.61
CA ARG A 253 -5.38 -0.97 8.47
C ARG A 253 -6.11 -1.18 7.16
N THR A 254 -5.56 -2.04 6.30
CA THR A 254 -6.19 -2.52 5.08
C THR A 254 -6.64 -3.96 5.34
N GLU A 255 -7.89 -4.28 5.02
CA GLU A 255 -8.39 -5.65 5.17
C GLU A 255 -9.32 -6.03 4.04
N LEU A 256 -9.49 -7.34 3.82
CA LEU A 256 -10.55 -7.81 2.94
C LEU A 256 -11.85 -7.96 3.71
N TRP A 257 -12.96 -7.49 3.14
CA TRP A 257 -14.29 -7.61 3.73
C TRP A 257 -14.64 -9.09 3.99
N GLY A 258 -14.84 -9.44 5.26
CA GLY A 258 -15.11 -10.82 5.67
C GLY A 258 -16.44 -11.40 5.15
N GLY A 259 -17.33 -10.56 4.63
CA GLY A 259 -18.59 -10.99 4.03
C GLY A 259 -18.50 -11.42 2.56
N ASP A 260 -17.36 -11.19 1.89
CA ASP A 260 -17.17 -11.72 0.54
C ASP A 260 -17.13 -13.25 0.61
N THR A 261 -17.85 -13.90 -0.29
CA THR A 261 -17.93 -15.37 -0.38
C THR A 261 -17.24 -15.92 -1.62
N ASN A 262 -16.76 -15.04 -2.50
CA ASN A 262 -16.20 -15.41 -3.80
C ASN A 262 -14.67 -15.45 -3.83
N THR A 263 -14.02 -14.70 -2.92
CA THR A 263 -12.57 -14.52 -2.87
C THR A 263 -12.11 -14.41 -1.41
N ASP A 264 -10.87 -14.81 -1.12
CA ASP A 264 -10.27 -14.72 0.23
C ASP A 264 -9.09 -13.74 0.28
N CYS A 265 -8.72 -13.12 -0.84
CA CYS A 265 -7.62 -12.17 -0.93
C CYS A 265 -7.78 -11.23 -2.13
N ASN A 266 -7.02 -10.14 -2.15
CA ASN A 266 -6.92 -9.25 -3.30
C ASN A 266 -5.52 -8.62 -3.39
N THR A 267 -5.18 -8.07 -4.56
CA THR A 267 -4.01 -7.21 -4.75
C THR A 267 -4.44 -5.79 -4.99
N TYR A 268 -3.67 -4.82 -4.51
CA TYR A 268 -4.00 -3.41 -4.64
C TYR A 268 -2.78 -2.54 -4.94
N MET A 269 -3.06 -1.31 -5.37
CA MET A 269 -2.11 -0.22 -5.44
C MET A 269 -2.52 0.83 -4.43
N PHE A 270 -1.60 1.17 -3.54
CA PHE A 270 -1.82 2.21 -2.54
C PHE A 270 -1.11 3.50 -2.94
N VAL A 271 -1.84 4.62 -2.89
CA VAL A 271 -1.31 5.96 -3.21
C VAL A 271 -1.53 6.88 -2.01
N ILE A 272 -0.45 7.56 -1.61
CA ILE A 272 -0.42 8.50 -0.48
C ILE A 272 -0.03 9.88 -1.02
N SER A 273 -0.77 10.91 -0.60
CA SER A 273 -0.41 12.29 -0.89
C SER A 273 -0.84 13.25 0.23
N GLY A 274 -0.05 14.28 0.48
CA GLY A 274 -0.45 15.38 1.36
C GLY A 274 -0.11 15.18 2.83
N GLU A 275 0.87 14.35 3.17
CA GLU A 275 1.38 14.16 4.54
C GLU A 275 1.83 15.49 5.21
N GLY A 276 2.32 16.45 4.40
CA GLY A 276 2.80 17.75 4.89
C GLY A 276 4.11 17.66 5.67
N ALA A 277 4.58 18.79 6.19
CA ALA A 277 5.78 18.86 7.04
C ALA A 277 5.35 19.36 8.41
N GLY A 278 5.33 18.48 9.42
CA GLY A 278 4.74 18.79 10.71
C GLY A 278 5.63 18.48 11.91
N THR A 279 5.15 18.90 13.07
CA THR A 279 5.83 18.82 14.37
C THR A 279 5.27 17.67 15.22
N PRO A 280 6.08 16.72 15.73
CA PRO A 280 5.57 15.58 16.52
C PRO A 280 4.76 15.98 17.78
N CYS A 281 3.75 15.17 18.14
CA CYS A 281 2.83 15.44 19.27
C CYS A 281 3.40 15.29 20.69
N ALA A 282 4.72 15.10 20.88
CA ALA A 282 5.34 15.03 22.20
C ALA A 282 6.49 16.06 22.35
N GLY A 283 6.26 17.12 23.13
CA GLY A 283 7.34 18.00 23.61
C GLY A 283 7.76 19.15 22.69
N GLY A 284 7.09 19.33 21.55
CA GLY A 284 7.49 20.27 20.49
C GLY A 284 8.55 19.68 19.57
N PRO A 285 9.14 20.45 18.64
CA PRO A 285 10.07 19.92 17.66
C PRO A 285 11.34 19.37 18.34
N GLY A 286 11.65 18.11 18.04
CA GLY A 286 12.89 17.44 18.44
C GLY A 286 12.79 16.47 19.61
N THR A 287 13.85 15.70 19.84
CA THR A 287 13.95 14.69 20.89
C THR A 287 15.07 15.02 21.86
N ASN A 288 14.77 15.04 23.17
CA ASN A 288 15.79 15.22 24.19
C ASN A 288 16.77 14.04 24.20
N TYR A 289 18.07 14.35 24.25
CA TYR A 289 19.15 13.37 24.32
C TYR A 289 20.24 13.88 25.27
N CYS A 290 21.21 13.02 25.61
CA CYS A 290 22.30 13.34 26.54
C CYS A 290 21.80 13.68 27.96
N THR A 291 22.69 13.59 28.95
CA THR A 291 22.30 13.78 30.35
C THR A 291 22.65 15.17 30.87
N SER A 292 21.77 15.70 31.72
CA SER A 292 21.98 16.93 32.49
C SER A 292 22.31 16.60 33.95
N THR A 293 23.03 17.48 34.64
CA THR A 293 23.36 17.34 36.07
C THR A 293 22.62 18.39 36.89
N VAL A 294 22.36 18.07 38.15
CA VAL A 294 21.71 19.00 39.09
C VAL A 294 22.57 20.25 39.28
N ASN A 295 21.95 21.42 39.14
CA ASN A 295 22.58 22.71 39.34
C ASN A 295 22.25 23.32 40.72
N SER A 296 22.71 24.55 40.98
CA SER A 296 22.47 25.25 42.26
C SER A 296 21.00 25.49 42.63
N THR A 297 20.05 25.34 41.70
CA THR A 297 18.60 25.38 42.01
C THR A 297 18.10 24.10 42.68
N GLY A 298 18.89 23.02 42.66
CA GLY A 298 18.49 21.69 43.15
C GLY A 298 17.83 20.80 42.10
N ALA A 299 17.64 21.30 40.87
CA ALA A 299 17.16 20.53 39.72
C ALA A 299 18.18 20.54 38.57
N ALA A 300 18.08 19.57 37.65
CA ALA A 300 18.85 19.57 36.41
C ALA A 300 18.19 20.47 35.38
N SER A 301 18.98 21.26 34.63
CA SER A 301 18.43 22.09 33.57
C SER A 301 17.92 21.20 32.42
N THR A 302 16.78 21.57 31.84
CA THR A 302 16.16 20.85 30.72
C THR A 302 15.98 21.79 29.53
N ILE A 303 16.09 21.28 28.30
CA ILE A 303 15.78 22.01 27.07
C ILE A 303 14.51 21.44 26.41
N SER A 304 13.74 22.26 25.71
CA SER A 304 12.62 21.85 24.87
C SER A 304 12.47 22.83 23.72
N ALA A 305 11.54 22.60 22.81
CA ALA A 305 11.21 23.57 21.78
C ALA A 305 9.70 23.69 21.55
N THR A 306 9.32 24.73 20.82
CA THR A 306 7.96 25.00 20.32
C THR A 306 8.08 25.60 18.91
N GLY A 307 6.97 25.73 18.18
CA GLY A 307 6.99 26.06 16.75
C GLY A 307 7.13 24.80 15.91
N SER A 308 7.80 24.88 14.76
CA SER A 308 8.01 23.74 13.86
C SER A 308 9.49 23.46 13.57
N ALA A 309 9.77 22.29 12.99
CA ALA A 309 11.08 21.96 12.42
C ALA A 309 11.22 22.37 10.94
N SER A 310 10.29 23.17 10.41
CA SER A 310 10.33 23.63 9.01
C SER A 310 11.26 24.83 8.84
N ILE A 311 12.21 24.68 7.91
CA ILE A 311 13.11 25.78 7.52
C ILE A 311 12.30 26.92 6.87
N ALA A 312 11.32 26.60 6.05
CA ALA A 312 10.45 27.58 5.40
C ALA A 312 9.58 28.36 6.40
N ALA A 313 9.07 27.70 7.44
CA ALA A 313 8.26 28.36 8.48
C ALA A 313 9.08 29.33 9.34
N ASN A 314 10.34 29.00 9.62
CA ASN A 314 11.27 29.81 10.43
C ASN A 314 10.67 30.28 11.77
N ASP A 315 9.97 29.39 12.47
CA ASP A 315 9.22 29.68 13.69
C ASP A 315 9.68 28.87 14.91
N LEU A 316 10.80 28.15 14.81
CA LEU A 316 11.37 27.35 15.90
C LEU A 316 11.77 28.24 17.08
N VAL A 317 11.30 27.90 18.28
CA VAL A 317 11.68 28.54 19.54
C VAL A 317 12.18 27.49 20.51
N ILE A 318 13.44 27.59 20.93
CA ILE A 318 14.03 26.73 21.96
C ILE A 318 13.82 27.35 23.33
N SER A 319 13.50 26.53 24.33
CA SER A 319 13.30 26.94 25.72
C SER A 319 14.15 26.08 26.64
N ALA A 320 14.68 26.68 27.71
CA ALA A 320 15.37 25.95 28.74
C ALA A 320 14.83 26.33 30.13
N ASP A 321 14.68 25.32 30.99
CA ASP A 321 14.03 25.38 32.30
C ASP A 321 14.98 24.93 33.42
N ASN A 322 14.56 25.12 34.67
CA ASN A 322 15.34 24.85 35.88
C ASN A 322 16.70 25.54 35.86
N LEU A 323 16.75 26.78 35.38
CA LEU A 323 18.00 27.52 35.19
C LEU A 323 18.42 28.29 36.45
N PRO A 324 19.72 28.30 36.81
CA PRO A 324 20.23 29.19 37.85
C PRO A 324 20.04 30.65 37.44
N GLN A 325 19.78 31.54 38.41
CA GLN A 325 19.50 32.97 38.16
C GLN A 325 20.79 33.74 37.78
N GLN A 326 21.34 33.43 36.61
CA GLN A 326 22.61 33.88 36.06
C GLN A 326 22.53 33.93 34.53
N PRO A 327 23.35 34.77 33.87
CA PRO A 327 23.39 34.84 32.42
C PRO A 327 24.00 33.57 31.81
N GLY A 328 23.49 33.15 30.65
CA GLY A 328 24.14 32.12 29.84
C GLY A 328 23.74 32.22 28.37
N ILE A 329 24.05 31.17 27.61
CA ILE A 329 23.88 31.15 26.15
C ILE A 329 23.32 29.82 25.66
N PHE A 330 22.49 29.85 24.63
CA PHE A 330 22.21 28.67 23.81
C PHE A 330 23.37 28.40 22.86
N ILE A 331 23.58 27.12 22.60
CA ILE A 331 24.59 26.60 21.68
C ILE A 331 23.93 25.56 20.77
N ALA A 332 24.48 25.43 19.57
CA ALA A 332 23.99 24.44 18.62
C ALA A 332 25.14 23.88 17.77
N GLY A 333 24.95 22.74 17.12
CA GLY A 333 25.94 22.16 16.23
C GLY A 333 25.42 20.97 15.41
N PRO A 334 26.21 20.48 14.45
CA PRO A 334 25.77 19.47 13.48
C PRO A 334 25.97 18.03 13.95
N SER A 335 26.53 17.80 15.14
CA SER A 335 26.81 16.44 15.64
C SER A 335 26.64 16.35 17.16
N PRO A 336 26.05 15.24 17.66
CA PRO A 336 25.86 15.05 19.10
C PRO A 336 27.14 14.56 19.76
N ALA A 337 27.27 14.80 21.05
CA ALA A 337 28.32 14.27 21.90
C ALA A 337 27.82 14.10 23.34
N GLN A 338 28.66 13.58 24.23
CA GLN A 338 28.47 13.68 25.67
C GLN A 338 29.84 13.77 26.34
N ILE A 339 30.34 14.98 26.49
CA ILE A 339 31.70 15.26 26.96
C ILE A 339 31.62 15.88 28.35
N PRO A 340 32.19 15.26 29.41
CA PRO A 340 32.27 15.89 30.72
C PRO A 340 32.92 17.27 30.63
N PHE A 341 32.19 18.32 31.02
CA PHE A 341 32.66 19.69 30.93
C PHE A 341 32.02 20.56 32.03
N PHE A 342 32.85 21.30 32.76
CA PHE A 342 32.47 21.94 34.02
C PHE A 342 31.77 20.97 34.98
N ASN A 343 30.60 21.32 35.52
CA ASN A 343 29.84 20.47 36.43
C ASN A 343 28.82 19.56 35.69
N GLY A 344 28.82 19.54 34.36
CA GLY A 344 27.85 18.78 33.55
C GLY A 344 28.47 18.16 32.31
N PHE A 345 27.68 18.03 31.25
CA PHE A 345 28.11 17.46 29.98
C PHE A 345 27.86 18.45 28.84
N LEU A 346 28.85 18.65 27.98
CA LEU A 346 28.65 19.25 26.67
C LEU A 346 28.06 18.16 25.75
N CYS A 347 26.83 18.38 25.31
CA CYS A 347 26.07 17.40 24.53
C CYS A 347 26.28 17.53 23.01
N ILE A 348 27.14 18.45 22.58
CA ILE A 348 27.36 18.78 21.15
C ILE A 348 28.86 18.61 20.84
N ASP A 349 29.19 18.02 19.70
CA ASP A 349 30.57 17.93 19.24
C ASP A 349 31.16 19.35 19.08
N PRO A 350 32.35 19.64 19.66
CA PRO A 350 32.99 20.94 19.51
C PRO A 350 33.27 21.35 18.05
N ASN A 351 33.40 20.39 17.13
CA ASN A 351 33.60 20.65 15.72
C ASN A 351 32.30 21.15 15.06
N GLY A 352 32.30 22.41 14.64
CA GLY A 352 31.11 23.05 14.08
C GLY A 352 30.15 23.61 15.12
N LEU A 353 30.52 23.64 16.41
CA LEU A 353 29.71 24.24 17.46
C LEU A 353 29.57 25.76 17.28
N GLN A 354 28.33 26.21 17.32
CA GLN A 354 27.91 27.59 17.19
C GLN A 354 27.28 28.10 18.49
N ARG A 355 27.40 29.41 18.71
CA ARG A 355 26.84 30.09 19.89
C ARG A 355 25.83 31.13 19.44
N PHE A 356 24.70 31.17 20.10
CA PHE A 356 23.75 32.26 19.95
C PHE A 356 24.37 33.52 20.57
N LEU A 357 24.18 34.67 19.91
CA LEU A 357 24.77 35.94 20.37
C LEU A 357 24.06 36.50 21.60
N SER A 358 22.81 36.10 21.82
CA SER A 358 22.01 36.54 22.95
C SER A 358 22.54 35.96 24.25
N VAL A 359 22.94 36.83 25.17
CA VAL A 359 23.27 36.45 26.55
C VAL A 359 22.10 36.85 27.42
N THR A 360 21.35 35.86 27.90
CA THR A 360 20.10 36.07 28.63
C THR A 360 20.18 35.47 30.03
N SER A 361 19.58 36.17 30.98
CA SER A 361 19.32 35.65 32.33
C SER A 361 17.89 35.13 32.41
N PRO A 362 17.64 34.00 33.08
CA PRO A 362 16.30 33.44 33.20
C PRO A 362 15.34 34.35 33.94
N SER A 363 14.06 34.23 33.61
CA SER A 363 12.96 34.79 34.41
C SER A 363 12.16 33.62 34.95
N GLY A 364 12.06 33.49 36.28
CA GLY A 364 11.38 32.35 36.90
C GLY A 364 12.04 31.00 36.62
N GLY A 365 13.35 30.97 36.35
CA GLY A 365 14.08 29.74 35.99
C GLY A 365 14.00 29.35 34.52
N VAL A 366 13.33 30.14 33.68
CA VAL A 366 13.10 29.82 32.26
C VAL A 366 13.70 30.88 31.34
N VAL A 367 14.25 30.44 30.19
CA VAL A 367 14.61 31.30 29.05
C VAL A 367 14.08 30.64 27.77
N ALA A 368 13.46 31.42 26.90
CA ALA A 368 13.16 31.02 25.53
C ALA A 368 13.87 31.94 24.52
N GLU A 369 14.30 31.37 23.39
CA GLU A 369 14.96 32.09 22.31
C GLU A 369 14.49 31.54 20.96
N ALA A 370 14.11 32.45 20.05
CA ALA A 370 13.77 32.08 18.68
C ALA A 370 15.04 31.72 17.90
N VAL A 371 14.97 30.66 17.11
CA VAL A 371 16.05 30.21 16.24
C VAL A 371 15.83 30.82 14.86
N ASP A 372 16.78 31.62 14.39
CA ASP A 372 16.76 32.15 13.03
C ASP A 372 17.43 31.16 12.06
N LEU A 373 16.64 30.57 11.18
CA LEU A 373 17.06 29.63 10.14
C LEU A 373 17.24 30.31 8.77
N ALA A 374 16.81 31.57 8.63
CA ALA A 374 16.67 32.24 7.34
C ALA A 374 17.82 33.21 7.01
N SER A 375 18.72 33.52 7.96
CA SER A 375 19.81 34.47 7.74
C SER A 375 21.21 33.83 7.80
N ALA A 376 22.10 34.24 6.90
CA ALA A 376 23.54 33.93 6.97
C ALA A 376 24.31 34.88 7.93
N ALA A 377 23.58 35.67 8.74
CA ALA A 377 24.15 36.62 9.68
C ALA A 377 24.66 35.91 10.94
N ALA A 378 25.48 36.61 11.74
CA ALA A 378 25.92 36.08 13.02
C ALA A 378 24.70 35.87 13.94
N GLY A 379 24.33 34.61 14.17
CA GLY A 379 23.12 34.20 14.90
C GLY A 379 22.19 33.28 14.10
N GLY A 380 22.32 33.23 12.77
CA GLY A 380 21.56 32.31 11.92
C GLY A 380 22.23 30.94 11.77
N LEU A 381 21.43 29.88 11.79
CA LEU A 381 21.91 28.50 11.69
C LEU A 381 21.87 28.01 10.23
N ASN A 382 22.96 27.38 9.79
CA ASN A 382 23.00 26.69 8.49
C ASN A 382 22.41 25.28 8.60
N ALA A 383 21.15 25.19 9.07
CA ALA A 383 20.40 23.95 9.07
C ALA A 383 20.06 23.58 7.62
N MET A 384 20.17 22.29 7.28
CA MET A 384 19.79 21.76 5.97
C MET A 384 18.59 20.85 6.14
N SER A 385 17.64 20.94 5.21
CA SER A 385 16.50 20.02 5.18
C SER A 385 16.99 18.57 5.10
N GLY A 386 16.33 17.68 5.85
CA GLY A 386 16.70 16.27 5.99
C GLY A 386 17.90 16.01 6.90
N SER A 387 18.42 17.03 7.60
CA SER A 387 19.55 16.89 8.53
C SER A 387 19.15 17.28 9.96
N SER A 388 19.65 16.53 10.93
CA SER A 388 19.54 16.88 12.35
C SER A 388 20.46 18.04 12.72
N TYR A 389 19.97 18.89 13.63
CA TYR A 389 20.77 19.87 14.33
C TYR A 389 20.53 19.77 15.83
N PHE A 390 21.60 19.96 16.59
CA PHE A 390 21.63 19.63 18.02
C PHE A 390 21.73 20.90 18.85
N TYR A 391 20.88 21.08 19.85
CA TYR A 391 20.79 22.27 20.69
C TYR A 391 21.09 21.95 22.16
N GLN A 392 21.65 22.91 22.88
CA GLN A 392 21.87 22.83 24.32
C GLN A 392 21.95 24.23 24.93
N ARG A 393 21.67 24.36 26.22
CA ARG A 393 21.90 25.58 26.99
C ARG A 393 23.12 25.44 27.90
N TRP A 394 24.09 26.36 27.77
CA TRP A 394 25.19 26.52 28.75
C TRP A 394 24.78 27.53 29.82
N ASN A 395 24.83 27.16 31.10
CA ASN A 395 24.45 28.04 32.20
C ASN A 395 25.65 28.38 33.08
N ARG A 396 25.81 29.67 33.36
CA ARG A 396 26.70 30.12 34.44
C ARG A 396 26.11 29.73 35.79
N ASP A 397 26.91 29.15 36.67
CA ASP A 397 26.46 28.67 37.97
C ASP A 397 27.57 28.71 39.05
N PRO A 398 27.93 29.90 39.55
CA PRO A 398 28.99 30.03 40.57
C PRO A 398 28.55 29.47 41.93
N MET A 399 27.24 29.39 42.21
CA MET A 399 26.72 28.89 43.48
C MET A 399 26.77 27.36 43.55
N GLY A 400 26.80 26.66 42.41
CA GLY A 400 27.00 25.22 42.33
C GLY A 400 28.42 24.74 42.69
N GLY A 401 29.38 25.66 42.87
CA GLY A 401 30.78 25.34 43.17
C GLY A 401 31.50 24.67 41.99
N GLY A 402 32.75 24.22 42.19
CA GLY A 402 33.51 23.51 41.16
C GLY A 402 33.79 24.34 39.90
N GLY A 403 33.28 23.87 38.75
CA GLY A 403 33.48 24.48 37.43
C GLY A 403 32.76 25.83 37.20
N ASN A 404 31.91 26.27 38.14
CA ASN A 404 31.11 27.51 38.05
C ASN A 404 30.15 27.59 36.85
N ALA A 405 29.83 26.46 36.22
CA ALA A 405 28.88 26.35 35.12
C ALA A 405 28.33 24.92 34.99
N ASN A 406 27.16 24.79 34.39
CA ASN A 406 26.51 23.53 34.04
C ASN A 406 25.81 23.66 32.67
N PHE A 407 25.10 22.62 32.27
CA PHE A 407 24.41 22.55 31.00
C PHE A 407 23.01 21.95 31.17
N SER A 408 22.09 22.25 30.25
CA SER A 408 20.90 21.43 30.05
C SER A 408 21.25 20.08 29.42
N ASP A 409 20.26 19.19 29.31
CA ASP A 409 20.33 18.11 28.33
C ASP A 409 20.35 18.67 26.89
N GLY A 410 20.52 17.80 25.91
CA GLY A 410 20.53 18.15 24.49
C GLY A 410 19.14 17.97 23.86
N LEU A 411 18.87 18.70 22.78
CA LEU A 411 17.69 18.53 21.92
C LEU A 411 18.14 18.27 20.48
N ASP A 412 17.70 17.16 19.89
CA ASP A 412 17.93 16.80 18.48
C ASP A 412 16.71 17.20 17.66
N VAL A 413 16.88 18.13 16.71
CA VAL A 413 15.81 18.58 15.81
C VAL A 413 16.15 18.16 14.38
N LEU A 414 15.34 17.26 13.81
CA LEU A 414 15.42 16.89 12.40
C LEU A 414 14.67 17.93 11.55
N TYR A 415 15.40 18.64 10.70
CA TYR A 415 14.82 19.72 9.88
C TYR A 415 14.06 19.21 8.66
N SER A 416 12.87 19.75 8.44
CA SER A 416 12.07 19.57 7.22
C SER A 416 12.16 20.81 6.33
N PRO A 417 11.77 20.72 5.04
CA PRO A 417 11.72 21.87 4.14
C PRO A 417 10.98 23.08 4.72
#